data_AF-A0A2U9NNH9-F1
#
_entry.id   AF-A0A2U9NNH9-F1
#
_cell.length_a   1.000
_cell.length_b   1.000
_cell.length_c   1.000
_cell.angle_alpha   90.00
_cell.angle_beta   90.00
_cell.angle_gamma   90.00
#
_symmetry.space_group_name_H-M   'P 1'
#
loop_
_entity.id
_entity.type
_entity.pdbx_description
1 polymer ?
#
loop_
_entity_poly.entity_id
_entity_poly.type
_entity_poly.pdbx_seq_one_letter_code
_entity_poly.pdbx_strand_id
1 'polypeptide(L)'
;MININFGPNIFLSGILAFGVILLYSLRNVKPEVSRDEDIFFVTIGFFYCGILMVHGWRLDPILLFGQALIITGVLLAGWENIRLRGLIFKMRKKKNKQ
;
A
#
# COMPACT_ATOMS: atom_id res chain seq x y z
N MET A 1 -8.82 -26.03 -3.63
CA MET A 1 -9.97 -25.58 -4.44
C MET A 1 -9.90 -24.06 -4.51
N ILE A 2 -9.81 -23.50 -5.71
CA ILE A 2 -9.84 -22.05 -5.94
C ILE A 2 -11.32 -21.65 -6.07
N ASN A 3 -11.77 -20.68 -5.27
CA ASN A 3 -13.12 -20.14 -5.35
C ASN A 3 -13.03 -18.62 -5.33
N ILE A 4 -13.54 -17.98 -6.38
CA ILE A 4 -13.56 -16.52 -6.52
C ILE A 4 -15.00 -16.10 -6.25
N ASN A 5 -15.25 -15.71 -5.01
CA ASN A 5 -16.56 -15.21 -4.57
C ASN A 5 -16.48 -13.69 -4.39
N PHE A 6 -17.48 -12.97 -4.89
CA PHE A 6 -17.68 -11.53 -4.65
C PHE A 6 -18.07 -11.26 -3.19
N GLY A 7 -17.09 -11.39 -2.30
CA GLY A 7 -17.20 -11.07 -0.88
C GLY A 7 -16.46 -9.79 -0.49
N PRO A 8 -16.58 -9.35 0.77
CA PRO A 8 -15.93 -8.12 1.26
C PRO A 8 -14.39 -8.15 1.13
N ASN A 9 -13.80 -9.35 1.09
CA ASN A 9 -12.37 -9.59 0.87
C ASN A 9 -11.88 -9.05 -0.48
N ILE A 10 -12.69 -9.16 -1.54
CA ILE A 10 -12.34 -8.61 -2.86
C ILE A 10 -12.33 -7.08 -2.80
N PHE A 11 -13.29 -6.48 -2.10
CA PHE A 11 -13.35 -5.03 -1.91
C PHE A 11 -12.12 -4.53 -1.15
N LEU A 12 -11.78 -5.22 -0.05
CA LEU A 12 -10.61 -4.90 0.75
C LEU A 12 -9.30 -5.06 -0.05
N SER A 13 -9.20 -6.11 -0.87
CA SER A 13 -8.07 -6.29 -1.78
C SER A 13 -8.01 -5.21 -2.85
N GLY A 14 -9.16 -4.73 -3.35
CA GLY A 14 -9.21 -3.64 -4.32
C GLY A 14 -8.68 -2.33 -3.74
N ILE A 15 -9.04 -2.01 -2.49
CA ILE A 15 -8.51 -0.85 -1.78
C ILE A 15 -6.98 -0.95 -1.64
N LEU A 16 -6.48 -2.11 -1.22
CA LEU A 16 -5.04 -2.30 -1.10
C LEU A 16 -4.33 -2.22 -2.46
N ALA A 17 -4.87 -2.88 -3.49
CA ALA A 17 -4.30 -2.83 -4.84
C ALA A 17 -4.21 -1.40 -5.36
N PHE A 18 -5.26 -0.60 -5.14
CA PHE A 18 -5.26 0.82 -5.47
C PHE A 18 -4.16 1.59 -4.72
N GLY A 19 -4.03 1.37 -3.40
CA GLY A 19 -2.97 1.98 -2.60
C GLY A 19 -1.55 1.61 -3.06
N VAL A 20 -1.35 0.34 -3.43
CA VAL A 20 -0.09 -0.17 -3.98
C VAL A 20 0.23 0.44 -5.34
N ILE A 21 -0.77 0.57 -6.22
CA ILE A 21 -0.61 1.25 -7.52
C ILE A 21 -0.25 2.72 -7.33
N LEU A 22 -0.87 3.41 -6.37
CA LEU A 22 -0.52 4.79 -6.03
C LEU A 22 0.93 4.90 -5.54
N LEU A 23 1.37 3.96 -4.69
CA LEU A 23 2.76 3.91 -4.22
C LEU A 23 3.75 3.73 -5.39
N TYR A 24 3.43 2.85 -6.35
CA TYR A 24 4.23 2.69 -7.56
C TYR A 24 4.24 3.97 -8.43
N SER A 25 3.07 4.60 -8.61
CA SER A 25 2.92 5.83 -9.40
C SER A 25 3.72 7.01 -8.84
N LEU A 26 4.04 7.01 -7.54
CA LEU A 26 4.91 8.02 -6.91
C LEU A 26 6.25 8.17 -7.66
N ARG A 27 6.77 7.08 -8.24
CA ARG A 27 8.00 7.08 -9.04
C ARG A 27 7.91 7.99 -10.26
N ASN A 28 6.75 8.04 -10.91
CA ASN A 28 6.54 8.86 -12.10
C ASN A 28 6.27 10.33 -11.74
N VAL A 29 5.52 10.57 -10.66
CA VAL A 29 5.09 11.94 -10.28
C VAL A 29 6.16 12.69 -9.49
N LYS A 30 6.84 12.02 -8.55
CA LYS A 30 7.86 12.61 -7.67
C LYS A 30 9.03 11.64 -7.47
N PRO A 31 9.91 11.46 -8.48
CA PRO A 31 11.07 10.60 -8.37
C PRO A 31 12.02 11.03 -7.24
N GLU A 32 12.02 12.31 -6.85
CA GLU A 32 12.82 12.85 -5.74
C GLU A 32 12.48 12.27 -4.36
N VAL A 33 11.25 11.73 -4.19
CA VAL A 33 10.74 11.19 -2.91
C VAL A 33 10.67 9.66 -2.93
N SER A 34 10.60 9.07 -4.13
CA SER A 34 10.55 7.63 -4.32
C SER A 34 11.87 6.97 -3.91
N ARG A 35 11.78 5.81 -3.27
CA ARG A 35 12.94 4.98 -2.94
C ARG A 35 12.79 3.58 -3.53
N ASP A 36 13.92 2.88 -3.68
CA ASP A 36 13.91 1.50 -4.20
C ASP A 36 13.21 0.51 -3.27
N GLU A 37 13.22 0.78 -1.95
CA GLU A 37 12.43 0.03 -0.97
C GLU A 37 10.94 0.04 -1.28
N ASP A 38 10.42 1.10 -1.91
CA ASP A 38 9.00 1.20 -2.26
C ASP A 38 8.60 0.15 -3.32
N ILE A 39 9.51 -0.25 -4.23
CA ILE A 39 9.25 -1.31 -5.22
C ILE A 39 9.03 -2.66 -4.54
N PHE A 40 9.84 -2.94 -3.52
CA PHE A 40 9.74 -4.17 -2.75
C PHE A 40 8.38 -4.26 -2.06
N PHE A 41 7.94 -3.18 -1.41
CA PHE A 41 6.61 -3.10 -0.81
C PHE A 41 5.49 -3.18 -1.83
N VAL A 42 5.65 -2.57 -3.01
CA VAL A 42 4.67 -2.68 -4.11
C VAL A 42 4.51 -4.15 -4.53
N THR A 43 5.62 -4.85 -4.70
CA THR A 43 5.63 -6.25 -5.12
C THR A 43 4.94 -7.14 -4.09
N ILE A 44 5.30 -7.02 -2.82
CA ILE A 44 4.68 -7.77 -1.72
C ILE A 44 3.18 -7.43 -1.60
N GLY A 45 2.83 -6.15 -1.72
CA GLY A 45 1.44 -5.69 -1.66
C GLY A 45 0.58 -6.29 -2.77
N PHE A 46 1.12 -6.41 -3.99
CA PHE A 46 0.45 -7.07 -5.10
C PHE A 46 0.25 -8.57 -4.85
N PHE A 47 1.28 -9.27 -4.36
CA PHE A 47 1.15 -10.68 -3.98
C PHE A 47 0.07 -10.87 -2.90
N TYR A 48 0.06 -9.99 -1.89
CA TYR A 48 -0.92 -10.05 -0.83
C TYR A 48 -2.35 -9.78 -1.32
N CYS A 49 -2.55 -8.87 -2.28
CA CYS A 49 -3.83 -8.68 -2.95
C CYS A 49 -4.31 -9.96 -3.63
N GLY A 50 -3.44 -10.63 -4.39
CA GLY A 50 -3.78 -11.90 -5.04
C GLY A 50 -4.22 -12.98 -4.04
N ILE A 51 -3.52 -13.09 -2.91
CA ILE A 51 -3.89 -14.01 -1.83
C ILE A 51 -5.26 -13.67 -1.25
N LEU A 52 -5.51 -12.39 -0.96
CA LEU A 52 -6.78 -11.95 -0.37
C LEU A 52 -7.96 -12.12 -1.33
N MET A 53 -7.76 -11.96 -2.64
CA MET A 53 -8.80 -12.24 -3.65
C MET A 53 -9.13 -13.73 -3.76
N VAL A 54 -8.11 -14.60 -3.80
CA VAL A 54 -8.30 -16.04 -4.06
C VAL A 54 -8.66 -16.83 -2.81
N HIS A 55 -8.09 -16.47 -1.66
CA HIS A 55 -8.24 -17.18 -0.39
C HIS A 55 -9.05 -16.41 0.65
N GLY A 56 -9.47 -15.17 0.33
CA GLY A 56 -10.26 -14.32 1.22
C GLY A 56 -11.55 -14.98 1.74
N TRP A 57 -12.21 -15.78 0.90
CA TRP A 57 -13.49 -16.42 1.22
C TRP A 57 -13.41 -17.45 2.35
N ARG A 58 -12.19 -17.90 2.71
CA ARG A 58 -11.94 -18.83 3.81
C ARG A 58 -11.71 -18.12 5.15
N LEU A 59 -11.57 -16.79 5.15
CA LEU A 59 -11.36 -16.06 6.40
C LEU A 59 -12.67 -15.96 7.19
N ASP A 60 -12.60 -16.32 8.47
CA ASP A 60 -13.68 -16.02 9.41
C ASP A 60 -13.87 -14.50 9.53
N PRO A 61 -15.07 -14.01 9.88
CA PRO A 61 -15.35 -12.58 9.97
C PRO A 61 -14.36 -11.78 10.84
N ILE A 62 -13.91 -12.38 11.96
CA ILE A 62 -12.93 -11.74 12.86
C ILE A 62 -11.53 -11.66 12.25
N LEU A 63 -11.12 -12.68 11.48
CA LEU A 63 -9.85 -12.64 10.75
C LEU A 63 -9.91 -11.61 9.63
N LEU A 64 -11.02 -11.54 8.90
CA LEU A 64 -11.23 -10.55 7.85
C LEU A 64 -11.16 -9.12 8.40
N PHE A 65 -11.76 -8.88 9.57
CA PHE A 65 -11.66 -7.61 10.28
C PHE A 65 -10.20 -7.29 10.67
N GLY A 66 -9.45 -8.28 11.16
CA GLY A 66 -8.02 -8.14 11.42
C GLY A 66 -7.24 -7.70 10.17
N GLN A 67 -7.55 -8.28 9.01
CA GLN A 67 -6.94 -7.86 7.75
C GLN A 67 -7.30 -6.43 7.37
N ALA A 68 -8.56 -6.02 7.59
CA ALA A 68 -8.98 -4.65 7.33
C ALA A 68 -8.20 -3.64 8.19
N LEU A 69 -8.00 -3.93 9.47
CA LEU A 69 -7.21 -3.09 10.38
C LEU A 69 -5.75 -3.00 9.96
N ILE A 70 -5.11 -4.13 9.64
CA ILE A 70 -3.71 -4.17 9.22
C ILE A 70 -3.51 -3.38 7.92
N ILE A 71 -4.37 -3.62 6.91
CA ILE A 71 -4.29 -2.92 5.63
C ILE A 71 -4.47 -1.41 5.81
N THR A 72 -5.46 -1.01 6.60
CA THR A 72 -5.69 0.41 6.89
C THR A 72 -4.48 1.04 7.58
N GLY A 73 -3.92 0.37 8.59
CA GLY A 73 -2.72 0.83 9.29
C GLY A 73 -1.51 0.99 8.37
N VAL A 74 -1.26 0.01 7.49
CA VAL A 74 -0.16 0.05 6.51
C VAL A 74 -0.34 1.19 5.52
N LEU A 75 -1.55 1.41 5.00
CA LEU A 75 -1.81 2.51 4.05
C LEU A 75 -1.59 3.88 4.70
N LEU A 76 -2.09 4.07 5.93
CA LEU A 76 -1.90 5.33 6.67
C LEU A 76 -0.43 5.57 7.02
N ALA A 77 0.29 4.54 7.49
CA ALA A 77 1.71 4.63 7.79
C ALA A 77 2.55 4.88 6.52
N GLY A 78 2.18 4.26 5.40
CA GLY A 78 2.81 4.48 4.10
C GLY A 78 2.63 5.92 3.63
N TRP A 79 1.41 6.46 3.75
CA TRP A 79 1.12 7.86 3.41
C TRP A 79 1.93 8.84 4.24
N GLU A 80 1.98 8.65 5.57
CA GLU A 80 2.72 9.51 6.48
C GLU A 80 4.23 9.48 6.16
N ASN A 81 4.78 8.30 5.85
CA ASN A 81 6.19 8.16 5.43
C ASN A 81 6.49 8.94 4.15
N ILE A 82 5.64 8.85 3.12
CA ILE A 82 5.81 9.62 1.88
C ILE A 82 5.75 11.12 2.17
N ARG A 83 4.82 11.56 3.03
CA ARG A 83 4.69 12.98 3.43
C ARG A 83 5.96 13.47 4.13
N LEU A 84 6.47 12.70 5.09
CA LEU A 84 7.69 13.03 5.83
C LEU A 84 8.91 13.12 4.90
N ARG A 85 9.08 12.16 3.98
CA ARG A 85 10.16 12.19 2.97
C ARG A 85 10.07 13.45 2.10
N GLY A 86 8.85 13.83 1.68
CA GLY A 86 8.62 15.07 0.94
C GLY A 86 8.99 16.34 1.72
N LEU A 87 8.74 16.38 3.03
CA LEU A 87 9.15 17.49 3.89
C LEU A 87 10.67 17.56 4.06
N ILE A 88 11.34 16.42 4.26
CA ILE A 88 12.80 16.34 4.38
C ILE A 88 13.48 16.86 3.11
N PHE A 89 12.97 16.46 1.93
CA PHE A 89 13.50 16.95 0.66
C PHE A 89 13.38 18.48 0.53
N LYS A 90 12.22 19.06 0.89
CA LYS A 90 12.01 20.52 0.90
C LYS A 90 12.99 21.23 1.84
N MET A 91 13.20 20.70 3.04
CA MET A 91 14.14 21.26 4.03
C MET A 91 15.59 21.24 3.51
N ARG A 92 16.01 20.12 2.91
CA ARG A 92 17.35 19.99 2.30
C ARG A 92 17.55 20.99 1.16
N LYS A 93 16.55 21.17 0.29
CA LYS A 93 16.59 22.15 -0.81
C LYS A 93 16.67 23.59 -0.31
N LYS A 94 16.00 23.91 0.81
CA LYS A 94 16.08 25.24 1.44
C LYS A 94 17.47 25.51 2.02
N LYS A 95 18.07 24.52 2.71
CA LYS A 95 19.42 24.64 3.29
C LYS A 95 20.50 24.86 2.23
N ASN A 96 20.41 24.20 1.08
CA ASN A 96 21.40 24.37 -0.01
C ASN A 96 21.29 25.72 -0.76
N LYS A 97 20.25 26.52 -0.51
CA LYS A 97 20.06 27.85 -1.11
C LYS A 97 20.51 29.00 -0.20
N GLN A 98 20.82 28.72 1.07
CA GLN A 98 21.44 29.65 2.01
C GLN A 98 22.95 29.43 2.01
#